data_AF-A0A376YK03-F1
#
_entry.id   AF-A0A376YK03-F1
#
_cell.length_a   1.000
_cell.length_b   1.000
_cell.length_c   1.000
_cell.angle_alpha   90.00
_cell.angle_beta   90.00
_cell.angle_gamma   90.00
#
_symmetry.space_group_name_H-M   'P 1'
#
loop_
_entity.id
_entity.type
_entity.pdbx_description
1 polymer ?
#
loop_
_entity_poly.entity_id
_entity_poly.type
_entity_poly.pdbx_seq_one_letter_code
_entity_poly.pdbx_strand_id
1 'polypeptide(L)'
;MIWDVANTVNICYVFAGEGHINGQEVPEIILLNSHDGSSSYQMIPGIFRFVCTNGLVCGNNFGEIRVPHKGDIVGQVIEGAYEVLGVFDKVMIIWSDERNSS
;
A
#
# COMPACT_ATOMS: atom_id res chain seq x y z
N MET A 1 -14.64 -2.75 2.24
CA MET A 1 -14.35 -3.75 1.20
C MET A 1 -14.62 -3.06 -0.14
N ILE A 2 -13.64 -2.34 -0.66
CA ILE A 2 -13.79 -1.57 -1.90
C ILE A 2 -12.86 -2.21 -2.94
N TRP A 3 -13.50 -2.81 -3.94
CA TRP A 3 -12.91 -3.21 -5.21
C TRP A 3 -13.00 -2.02 -6.15
N ASP A 4 -11.86 -1.49 -6.63
CA ASP A 4 -11.62 -1.08 -8.03
C ASP A 4 -10.18 -0.52 -8.18
N VAL A 5 -9.76 -0.45 -9.44
CA VAL A 5 -8.72 0.39 -10.07
C VAL A 5 -7.40 -0.30 -10.49
N ALA A 6 -7.24 -0.32 -11.83
CA ALA A 6 -6.02 -0.42 -12.65
C ALA A 6 -5.56 -1.80 -13.15
N ASN A 7 -6.25 -2.28 -14.17
CA ASN A 7 -5.94 -3.46 -14.99
C ASN A 7 -4.71 -3.29 -15.92
N THR A 8 -3.62 -2.63 -15.49
CA THR A 8 -2.42 -2.45 -16.36
C THR A 8 -1.08 -2.30 -15.62
N VAL A 9 -1.07 -2.23 -14.29
CA VAL A 9 0.14 -2.36 -13.48
C VAL A 9 -0.22 -3.37 -12.40
N ASN A 10 0.72 -4.19 -11.95
CA ASN A 10 0.53 -5.26 -10.97
C ASN A 10 0.03 -4.80 -9.57
N ILE A 11 -0.70 -3.69 -9.44
CA ILE A 11 -1.31 -3.17 -8.21
C ILE A 11 -2.66 -3.84 -8.02
N CYS A 12 -2.81 -4.67 -6.99
CA CYS A 12 -4.04 -5.40 -6.72
C CYS A 12 -4.99 -4.64 -5.77
N TYR A 13 -4.47 -3.72 -4.95
CA TYR A 13 -5.28 -2.97 -4.00
C TYR A 13 -4.56 -1.71 -3.50
N VAL A 14 -5.33 -0.65 -3.24
CA VAL A 14 -4.89 0.56 -2.53
C VAL A 14 -5.80 0.75 -1.31
N PHE A 15 -5.25 0.67 -0.09
CA PHE A 15 -5.97 0.97 1.14
C PHE A 15 -5.91 2.47 1.43
N ALA A 16 -6.90 3.24 0.97
CA ALA A 16 -7.07 4.62 1.38
C ALA A 16 -7.84 4.71 2.71
N GLY A 17 -7.33 5.51 3.66
CA GLY A 17 -8.14 6.02 4.76
C GLY A 17 -9.28 6.91 4.24
N GLU A 18 -10.22 7.33 5.10
CA GLU A 18 -11.32 8.22 4.70
C GLU A 18 -10.78 9.60 4.26
N GLY A 19 -10.45 9.71 2.97
CA GLY A 19 -9.79 10.85 2.35
C GLY A 19 -9.63 10.58 0.86
N HIS A 20 -10.70 10.87 0.12
CA HIS A 20 -10.85 10.65 -1.32
C HIS A 20 -9.60 11.06 -2.13
N ILE A 21 -9.12 10.12 -2.96
CA ILE A 21 -8.66 10.10 -4.37
C ILE A 21 -8.67 11.40 -5.24
N ASN A 22 -8.78 12.58 -4.66
CA ASN A 22 -8.90 13.89 -5.33
C ASN A 22 -7.54 14.58 -5.50
N GLY A 23 -6.47 13.81 -5.78
CA GLY A 23 -5.13 14.37 -5.98
C GLY A 23 -4.48 14.91 -4.70
N GLN A 24 -4.97 14.54 -3.52
CA GLN A 24 -4.31 14.80 -2.24
C GLN A 24 -3.43 13.62 -1.83
N GLU A 25 -2.32 13.92 -1.18
CA GLU A 25 -1.43 12.92 -0.58
C GLU A 25 -2.07 12.37 0.69
N VAL A 26 -2.36 11.07 0.67
CA VAL A 26 -3.01 10.35 1.77
C VAL A 26 -2.21 9.11 2.15
N PRO A 27 -2.22 8.70 3.43
CA PRO A 27 -1.64 7.44 3.86
C PRO A 27 -2.37 6.26 3.20
N GLU A 28 -1.62 5.48 2.41
CA GLU A 28 -2.11 4.37 1.61
C GLU A 28 -1.15 3.17 1.66
N ILE A 29 -1.70 1.97 1.47
CA ILE A 29 -0.90 0.75 1.28
C ILE A 29 -1.12 0.25 -0.14
N ILE A 30 -0.05 0.14 -0.91
CA ILE A 30 -0.06 -0.45 -2.25
C ILE A 30 0.23 -1.95 -2.13
N LEU A 31 -0.69 -2.77 -2.61
CA LEU A 31 -0.47 -4.21 -2.78
C LEU A 31 -0.04 -4.50 -4.22
N LEU A 32 1.18 -5.02 -4.41
CA LEU A 32 1.66 -5.50 -5.70
C LEU A 32 1.56 -7.03 -5.78
N ASN A 33 0.86 -7.54 -6.78
CA ASN A 33 0.82 -8.97 -7.09
C ASN A 33 1.88 -9.36 -8.12
N SER A 34 2.41 -10.58 -8.02
CA SER A 34 3.15 -11.19 -9.12
C SER A 34 2.18 -11.99 -9.99
N HIS A 35 2.00 -11.53 -11.22
CA HIS A 35 1.04 -12.02 -12.22
C HIS A 35 1.09 -13.54 -12.52
N ASP A 36 2.13 -14.24 -12.08
CA ASP A 36 2.36 -15.66 -12.38
C ASP A 36 2.34 -16.57 -11.12
N GLY A 37 2.05 -16.03 -9.93
CA GLY A 37 1.97 -16.80 -8.67
C GLY A 37 3.27 -17.48 -8.26
N SER A 38 4.38 -17.19 -8.95
CA SER A 38 5.68 -17.84 -8.75
C SER A 38 6.61 -17.03 -7.82
N SER A 39 6.31 -15.75 -7.59
CA SER A 39 7.11 -14.82 -6.80
C SER A 39 6.27 -14.07 -5.76
N SER A 40 6.89 -13.60 -4.68
CA SER A 40 6.21 -12.94 -3.56
C SER A 40 5.31 -11.78 -3.99
N TYR A 41 4.12 -11.65 -3.39
CA TYR A 41 3.37 -10.39 -3.44
C TYR A 41 4.02 -9.37 -2.48
N GLN A 42 3.87 -8.08 -2.77
CA GLN A 42 4.50 -7.00 -2.00
C GLN A 42 3.46 -6.06 -1.41
N MET A 43 3.75 -5.55 -0.22
CA MET A 43 2.95 -4.54 0.47
C MET A 43 3.84 -3.33 0.74
N ILE A 44 3.44 -2.18 0.22
CA ILE A 44 4.22 -0.95 0.30
C ILE A 44 3.37 0.10 1.02
N PRO A 45 3.56 0.30 2.33
CA PRO A 45 2.93 1.40 3.05
C PRO A 45 3.58 2.73 2.68
N GLY A 46 2.78 3.77 2.51
CA GLY A 46 3.29 5.11 2.35
C GLY A 46 2.26 6.19 2.23
N ILE A 47 2.71 7.39 1.86
CA ILE A 47 1.85 8.53 1.58
C ILE A 47 1.83 8.65 0.07
N PHE A 48 0.70 8.36 -0.55
CA PHE A 48 0.58 8.33 -2.00
C PHE A 48 -0.55 9.24 -2.47
N ARG A 49 -0.41 9.63 -3.73
CA ARG A 49 -1.40 10.36 -4.50
C ARG A 49 -1.61 9.65 -5.83
N PHE A 50 -2.87 9.42 -6.17
CA PHE A 50 -3.26 8.96 -7.49
C PHE A 50 -3.02 10.05 -8.55
N VAL A 51 -2.32 9.70 -9.63
CA VAL A 51 -1.94 10.65 -10.68
C VAL A 51 -2.67 10.38 -12.00
N CYS A 52 -2.84 9.10 -12.37
CA CYS A 52 -3.45 8.75 -13.65
C CYS A 52 -4.24 7.44 -13.56
N THR A 53 -5.29 7.34 -14.37
CA THR A 53 -6.20 6.17 -14.47
C THR A 53 -5.52 4.87 -14.88
N ASN A 54 -4.27 4.93 -15.33
CA ASN A 54 -3.44 3.76 -15.63
C ASN A 54 -2.75 3.15 -14.39
N GLY A 55 -3.04 3.63 -13.17
CA GLY A 55 -2.45 3.13 -11.93
C GLY A 55 -1.16 3.84 -11.53
N LEU A 56 -0.84 4.99 -12.14
CA LEU A 56 0.29 5.81 -11.71
C LEU A 56 -0.02 6.47 -10.35
N VAL A 57 0.86 6.22 -9.38
CA VAL A 57 0.83 6.82 -8.05
C VAL A 57 2.18 7.49 -7.78
N CYS A 58 2.15 8.63 -7.11
CA CYS A 58 3.35 9.37 -6.68
C CYS A 58 3.31 9.59 -5.18
N GLY A 59 4.46 9.54 -4.53
CA GLY A 59 4.57 9.81 -3.09
C GLY A 59 5.76 9.11 -2.44
N ASN A 60 5.76 9.10 -1.11
CA ASN A 60 6.82 8.55 -0.29
C ASN A 60 6.42 7.17 0.22
N ASN A 61 7.26 6.16 -0.03
CA ASN A 61 7.13 4.86 0.61
C ASN A 61 7.92 4.82 1.93
N PHE A 62 7.47 3.98 2.86
CA PHE A 62 8.05 3.85 4.20
C PHE A 62 8.50 2.41 4.50
N GLY A 63 8.82 1.67 3.44
CA GLY A 63 9.25 0.28 3.48
C GLY A 63 8.55 -0.58 2.43
N GLU A 64 9.07 -1.78 2.20
CA GLU A 64 8.41 -2.82 1.42
C GLU A 64 8.43 -4.14 2.18
N ILE A 65 7.29 -4.81 2.20
CA ILE A 65 7.13 -6.13 2.81
C ILE A 65 6.84 -7.12 1.69
N ARG A 66 7.67 -8.16 1.58
CA ARG A 66 7.53 -9.20 0.56
C ARG A 66 7.03 -10.47 1.22
N VAL A 67 5.86 -10.95 0.78
CA VAL A 67 5.28 -12.19 1.30
C VAL A 67 5.40 -13.28 0.24
N PRO A 68 6.23 -14.32 0.47
CA PRO A 68 6.38 -15.43 -0.44
C PRO A 68 5.06 -16.20 -0.66
N HIS A 69 4.84 -16.69 -1.88
CA HIS A 69 3.71 -17.61 -2.18
C HIS A 69 4.03 -19.10 -1.92
N LYS A 70 5.15 -19.41 -1.23
CA LYS A 70 5.61 -20.78 -0.95
C LYS A 70 5.98 -20.93 0.52
N GLY A 71 5.58 -22.05 1.13
CA GLY A 71 5.85 -22.36 2.55
C GLY A 71 4.60 -22.25 3.42
N ASP A 72 4.76 -21.86 4.68
CA ASP A 72 3.63 -21.54 5.58
C ASP A 72 3.03 -20.18 5.21
N ILE A 73 2.14 -20.21 4.21
CA ILE A 73 1.51 -19.02 3.63
C ILE A 73 0.70 -18.26 4.70
N VAL A 74 0.00 -18.98 5.59
CA VAL A 74 -0.89 -18.35 6.57
C VAL A 74 -0.08 -17.57 7.60
N GLY A 75 0.97 -18.19 8.16
CA GLY A 75 1.86 -17.51 9.10
C GLY A 75 2.52 -16.26 8.48
N GLN A 76 3.03 -16.38 7.26
CA GLN A 76 3.71 -15.29 6.55
C GLN A 76 2.78 -14.12 6.21
N VAL A 77 1.52 -14.41 5.82
CA VAL A 77 0.50 -13.37 5.57
C VAL A 77 0.17 -12.61 6.85
N ILE A 78 -0.01 -13.34 7.97
CA ILE A 78 -0.33 -12.75 9.27
C ILE A 78 0.82 -11.88 9.76
N GLU A 79 2.05 -12.39 9.72
CA GLU A 79 3.25 -11.66 10.13
C GLU A 79 3.45 -10.40 9.28
N GLY A 80 3.36 -10.53 7.96
CA GLY A 80 3.44 -9.39 7.05
C GLY A 80 2.35 -8.35 7.30
N ALA A 81 1.13 -8.77 7.66
CA ALA A 81 0.05 -7.85 8.00
C ALA A 81 0.36 -7.06 9.28
N TYR A 82 0.89 -7.70 10.32
CA TYR A 82 1.29 -7.01 11.55
C TYR A 82 2.45 -6.03 11.31
N GLU A 83 3.40 -6.41 10.46
CA GLU A 83 4.51 -5.52 10.10
C GLU A 83 4.02 -4.29 9.34
N VAL A 84 3.13 -4.47 8.35
CA VAL A 84 2.50 -3.36 7.61
C VAL A 84 1.75 -2.44 8.57
N LEU A 85 0.95 -2.98 9.50
CA LEU A 85 0.19 -2.17 10.45
C LEU A 85 1.11 -1.33 11.34
N GLY A 86 2.19 -1.92 11.85
CA GLY A 86 3.16 -1.18 12.68
C GLY A 86 3.90 -0.08 11.93
N VAL A 87 4.13 -0.25 10.62
CA VAL A 87 4.69 0.82 9.76
C VAL A 87 3.61 1.86 9.44
N PHE A 88 2.39 1.44 9.15
CA PHE A 88 1.28 2.33 8.82
C PHE A 88 0.95 3.29 9.95
N ASP A 89 0.95 2.84 11.21
CA ASP A 89 0.75 3.71 12.38
C ASP A 89 1.81 4.83 12.43
N LYS A 90 3.06 4.54 12.06
CA LYS A 90 4.11 5.56 11.98
C LYS A 90 3.88 6.53 10.83
N VAL A 91 3.47 6.03 9.67
CA VAL A 91 3.11 6.86 8.51
C VAL A 91 1.99 7.84 8.86
N MET A 92 0.96 7.35 9.58
CA MET A 92 -0.15 8.19 10.05
C MET A 92 0.30 9.30 10.99
N ILE A 93 1.25 9.02 11.89
CA ILE A 93 1.84 10.02 12.80
C ILE A 93 2.60 11.08 11.99
N ILE A 94 3.50 10.65 11.09
CA ILE A 94 4.30 11.55 10.25
C ILE A 94 3.41 12.46 9.41
N TRP A 95 2.43 11.88 8.73
CA TRP A 95 1.50 12.62 7.89
C TRP A 95 0.65 13.62 8.69
N SER A 96 0.30 13.29 9.94
CA SER A 96 -0.44 14.21 10.82
C SER A 96 0.42 15.39 11.28
N ASP A 97 1.72 15.17 11.52
CA ASP A 97 2.66 16.23 11.88
C ASP A 97 2.90 17.20 10.71
N GLU A 98 3.09 16.67 9.49
CA GLU A 98 3.24 17.47 8.27
C GLU A 98 2.00 18.35 8.00
N ARG A 99 0.79 17.85 8.23
CA ARG A 99 -0.45 18.65 8.08
C ARG A 99 -0.64 19.71 9.17
N ASN A 100 -0.10 19.52 10.38
CA ASN A 100 -0.22 20.50 11.47
C ASN A 100 0.89 21.56 11.49
N SER A 101 1.92 21.38 10.67
CA SER A 101 2.99 22.36 10.44
C SER A 101 2.69 23.34 9.29
N SER A 102 1.52 23.20 8.65
CA SER A 102 1.06 23.98 7.49
C SER A 102 0.01 25.04 7.85
#